data_AF-A0A963EIE6-F1
#
_entry.id   AF-A0A963EIE6-F1
#
_cell.length_a   1.000
_cell.length_b   1.000
_cell.length_c   1.000
_cell.angle_alpha   90.00
_cell.angle_beta   90.00
_cell.angle_gamma   90.00
#
_symmetry.space_group_name_H-M   'P 1'
#
loop_
_entity.id
_entity.type
_entity.pdbx_description
1 polymer ?
#
loop_
_entity_poly.entity_id
_entity_poly.type
_entity_poly.pdbx_seq_one_letter_code
_entity_poly.pdbx_strand_id
1 'polypeptide(L)'
;WESKFPQVRPLKRGGGRRYYRPEDVTLLRDIRILLYGEGYTIKGAQKLLRQRRSKAARAEGAARPAEKSDASSPARVEKASLGESAGQSANVGLSDDKVMGLRTLRGELLTMRDLLRDAVSEAGETADP
;
A
#
# COMPACT_ATOMS: atom_id res chain seq x y z
N TRP A 1 11.19 -2.47 -5.95
CA TRP A 1 9.72 -2.57 -5.85
C TRP A 1 9.05 -3.33 -6.99
N GLU A 2 9.67 -3.40 -8.17
CA GLU A 2 9.13 -4.10 -9.37
C GLU A 2 8.63 -5.53 -9.13
N SER A 3 9.33 -6.35 -8.32
CA SER A 3 8.90 -7.72 -8.03
C SER A 3 7.66 -7.80 -7.12
N LYS A 4 7.39 -6.74 -6.36
CA LYS A 4 6.25 -6.67 -5.42
C LYS A 4 5.07 -5.93 -6.03
N PHE A 5 5.29 -5.02 -6.98
CA PHE A 5 4.23 -4.25 -7.64
C PHE A 5 4.26 -4.53 -9.15
N PRO A 6 3.55 -5.56 -9.63
CA PRO A 6 3.57 -5.95 -11.05
C PRO A 6 3.00 -4.87 -11.98
N GLN A 7 2.31 -3.89 -11.42
CA GLN A 7 1.74 -2.74 -12.11
C GLN A 7 2.79 -1.72 -12.54
N VAL A 8 3.97 -1.73 -11.91
CA VAL A 8 5.08 -0.81 -12.18
C VAL A 8 6.12 -1.51 -13.07
N ARG A 9 5.70 -2.46 -13.91
CA ARG A 9 6.65 -3.22 -14.73
C ARG A 9 7.18 -2.33 -15.86
N PRO A 10 8.50 -2.12 -15.96
CA PRO A 10 9.07 -1.26 -17.00
C PRO A 10 8.88 -1.86 -18.39
N LEU A 11 8.67 -1.00 -19.39
CA LEU A 11 8.68 -1.42 -20.80
C LEU A 11 10.12 -1.80 -21.18
N LYS A 12 10.34 -3.08 -21.46
CA LYS A 12 11.64 -3.59 -21.95
C LYS A 12 11.77 -3.29 -23.43
N ARG A 13 12.55 -2.26 -23.77
CA ARG A 13 13.07 -2.04 -25.13
C ARG A 13 14.50 -2.60 -25.21
N GLY A 14 14.92 -3.12 -26.36
CA GLY A 14 16.27 -3.65 -26.56
C GLY A 14 17.33 -2.64 -26.09
N GLY A 15 18.33 -3.11 -25.33
CA GLY A 15 19.43 -2.26 -24.81
C GLY A 15 19.51 -2.09 -23.28
N GLY A 16 18.78 -2.89 -22.48
CA GLY A 16 18.99 -2.98 -21.02
C GLY A 16 18.49 -1.80 -20.18
N ARG A 17 17.94 -0.75 -20.80
CA ARG A 17 17.35 0.42 -20.11
C ARG A 17 15.91 0.14 -19.69
N ARG A 18 15.53 0.60 -18.49
CA ARG A 18 14.18 0.49 -17.94
C ARG A 18 13.44 1.80 -18.15
N TYR A 19 12.39 1.78 -18.96
CA TYR A 19 11.53 2.93 -19.17
C TYR A 19 10.25 2.77 -18.35
N TYR A 20 9.91 3.82 -17.61
CA TYR A 20 8.67 3.94 -16.85
C TYR A 20 7.76 4.95 -17.51
N ARG A 21 6.46 4.67 -17.53
CA ARG A 21 5.48 5.66 -17.96
C ARG A 21 5.28 6.71 -16.87
N PRO A 22 4.78 7.91 -17.21
CA PRO A 22 4.42 8.92 -16.20
C PRO A 22 3.51 8.34 -15.11
N GLU A 23 2.63 7.42 -15.49
CA GLU A 23 1.65 6.79 -14.59
C GLU A 23 2.29 5.79 -13.63
N ASP A 24 3.40 5.16 -14.05
CA ASP A 24 4.21 4.32 -13.19
C ASP A 24 4.95 5.17 -12.16
N VAL A 25 5.40 6.37 -12.56
CA VAL A 25 6.10 7.31 -11.68
C VAL A 25 5.14 7.88 -10.62
N THR A 26 3.90 8.22 -10.99
CA THR A 26 2.88 8.64 -10.01
C THR A 26 2.55 7.52 -9.04
N LEU A 27 2.38 6.29 -9.54
CA LEU A 27 2.15 5.11 -8.70
C LEU A 27 3.32 4.84 -7.73
N LEU A 28 4.56 5.03 -8.18
CA LEU A 28 5.76 4.92 -7.33
C LEU A 28 5.79 5.97 -6.22
N ARG A 29 5.35 7.21 -6.49
CA ARG A 29 5.23 8.25 -5.46
C ARG A 29 4.20 7.86 -4.41
N ASP A 30 3.04 7.34 -4.83
CA ASP A 30 2.00 6.87 -3.92
C ASP A 30 2.51 5.72 -3.04
N ILE A 31 3.21 4.75 -3.63
CA ILE A 31 3.81 3.63 -2.89
C ILE A 31 4.82 4.16 -1.86
N ARG A 32 5.64 5.15 -2.21
CA ARG A 32 6.60 5.77 -1.29
C ARG A 32 5.91 6.40 -0.09
N ILE A 33 4.85 7.17 -0.32
CA ILE A 33 4.09 7.84 0.75
C ILE A 33 3.47 6.77 1.66
N LEU A 34 2.87 5.73 1.09
CA LEU A 34 2.24 4.68 1.88
C LEU A 34 3.24 3.93 2.75
N LEU A 35 4.42 3.60 2.22
CA LEU A 35 5.40 2.81 2.96
C LEU A 35 6.15 3.65 4.00
N TYR A 36 6.60 4.85 3.64
CA TYR A 36 7.49 5.64 4.49
C TYR A 36 6.80 6.81 5.19
N GLY A 37 5.76 7.38 4.59
CA GLY A 37 4.98 8.46 5.21
C GLY A 37 3.92 7.91 6.16
N GLU A 38 3.13 6.94 5.71
CA GLU A 38 2.01 6.38 6.46
C GLU A 38 2.36 5.09 7.22
N GLY A 39 3.54 4.50 6.97
CA GLY A 39 4.03 3.31 7.70
C GLY A 39 3.34 2.00 7.33
N TYR A 40 2.71 1.91 6.15
CA TYR A 40 2.11 0.66 5.69
C TYR A 40 3.16 -0.40 5.35
N THR A 41 2.79 -1.67 5.56
CA THR A 41 3.56 -2.80 5.01
C THR A 41 3.34 -2.92 3.50
N ILE A 42 4.26 -3.59 2.81
CA ILE A 42 4.15 -3.85 1.35
C ILE A 42 2.81 -4.51 0.98
N LYS A 43 2.33 -5.46 1.79
CA LYS A 43 1.02 -6.10 1.58
C LYS A 43 -0.15 -5.14 1.80
N GLY A 44 -0.07 -4.25 2.80
CA GLY A 44 -1.06 -3.22 3.07
C GLY A 44 -1.17 -2.21 1.91
N ALA A 45 -0.03 -1.72 1.43
CA ALA A 45 0.04 -0.81 0.28
C ALA A 45 -0.56 -1.45 -0.98
N GLN A 46 -0.22 -2.71 -1.29
CA GLN A 46 -0.81 -3.44 -2.44
C GLN A 46 -2.34 -3.51 -2.39
N LYS A 47 -2.90 -3.80 -1.21
CA LYS A 47 -4.35 -3.88 -1.03
C LYS A 47 -5.02 -2.53 -1.24
N LEU A 48 -4.44 -1.46 -0.69
CA LEU A 48 -4.99 -0.12 -0.82
C LEU A 48 -4.92 0.38 -2.27
N LEU A 49 -3.79 0.16 -2.95
CA LEU A 49 -3.64 0.48 -4.38
C LEU A 49 -4.69 -0.23 -5.25
N ARG A 50 -5.00 -1.50 -4.94
CA ARG A 50 -6.06 -2.25 -5.65
C ARG A 50 -7.44 -1.66 -5.40
N GLN A 51 -7.75 -1.31 -4.15
CA GLN A 51 -9.04 -0.68 -3.80
C GLN A 51 -9.20 0.69 -4.47
N ARG A 52 -8.15 1.51 -4.50
CA ARG A 52 -8.15 2.81 -5.18
C ARG A 52 -8.43 2.66 -6.68
N ARG A 53 -7.81 1.68 -7.36
CA ARG A 53 -8.14 1.37 -8.77
C ARG A 53 -9.58 0.93 -8.97
N SER A 54 -10.11 0.06 -8.10
CA SER A 54 -11.52 -0.37 -8.22
C SER A 54 -12.50 0.78 -7.99
N LYS A 55 -12.18 1.73 -7.11
CA LYS A 55 -12.97 2.96 -6.92
C LYS A 55 -12.88 3.89 -8.13
N ALA A 56 -11.69 4.09 -8.68
CA ALA A 56 -11.50 4.88 -9.90
C ALA A 56 -12.29 4.30 -11.09
N ALA A 57 -12.21 2.99 -11.29
CA ALA A 57 -12.96 2.30 -12.35
C ALA A 57 -14.48 2.39 -12.17
N ARG A 58 -14.99 2.39 -10.93
CA ARG A 58 -16.42 2.61 -10.65
C ARG A 58 -16.86 4.05 -10.86
N ALA A 59 -15.99 5.01 -10.58
CA ALA A 59 -16.27 6.43 -10.81
C ALA A 59 -16.27 6.77 -12.32
N GLU A 60 -15.36 6.19 -13.10
CA GLU A 60 -15.32 6.34 -14.56
C GLU A 60 -16.44 5.56 -15.27
N GLY A 61 -16.90 4.44 -14.68
CA GLY A 61 -18.02 3.64 -15.20
C GLY A 61 -19.39 4.31 -15.12
N ALA A 62 -19.53 5.45 -14.44
CA ALA A 62 -20.76 6.23 -14.42
C ALA A 62 -20.91 7.17 -15.64
N ALA A 63 -19.92 7.23 -16.54
CA ALA A 63 -19.91 8.17 -17.68
C ALA A 63 -19.84 7.54 -19.08
N ARG A 64 -19.92 6.20 -19.24
CA ARG A 64 -20.10 5.59 -20.58
C ARG A 64 -20.44 4.09 -20.52
N PRO A 65 -21.51 3.60 -21.18
CA PRO A 65 -21.67 2.19 -21.47
C PRO A 65 -20.98 1.82 -22.81
N ALA A 66 -20.35 0.65 -22.80
CA ALA A 66 -19.86 -0.16 -23.93
C ALA A 66 -18.63 0.33 -24.72
N GLU A 67 -17.51 -0.40 -24.58
CA GLU A 67 -17.08 -1.34 -25.63
C GLU A 67 -16.07 -2.35 -25.08
N LYS A 68 -16.38 -3.63 -25.33
CA LYS A 68 -15.49 -4.77 -25.11
C LYS A 68 -14.49 -4.81 -26.27
N SER A 69 -13.21 -4.97 -25.98
CA SER A 69 -12.25 -5.54 -26.94
C SER A 69 -11.39 -6.56 -26.20
N ASP A 70 -11.90 -7.79 -26.21
CA ASP A 70 -11.13 -9.01 -26.12
C ASP A 70 -10.47 -9.29 -27.50
N ALA A 71 -9.49 -10.20 -27.52
CA ALA A 71 -8.59 -10.64 -28.59
C ALA A 71 -7.19 -9.98 -28.57
N SER A 72 -6.09 -10.70 -28.32
CA SER A 72 -5.80 -12.01 -28.91
C SER A 72 -5.06 -12.96 -27.95
N SER A 73 -5.68 -14.12 -27.70
CA SER A 73 -5.01 -15.44 -27.59
C SER A 73 -4.99 -16.07 -29.02
N PRO A 74 -4.34 -17.22 -29.37
CA PRO A 74 -4.45 -18.50 -28.65
C PRO A 74 -3.24 -19.50 -28.73
N ALA A 75 -3.18 -20.45 -27.79
CA ALA A 75 -2.76 -21.86 -27.98
C ALA A 75 -2.85 -22.60 -26.61
N ARG A 76 -4.00 -23.21 -26.27
CA ARG A 76 -4.30 -24.67 -26.34
C ARG A 76 -3.28 -25.57 -25.64
N VAL A 77 -3.64 -26.16 -24.48
CA VAL A 77 -3.82 -27.62 -24.23
C VAL A 77 -4.70 -27.81 -22.97
N GLU A 78 -5.70 -28.69 -23.06
CA GLU A 78 -6.58 -29.17 -21.99
C GLU A 78 -5.85 -30.02 -20.93
N LYS A 79 -6.30 -29.97 -19.66
CA LYS A 79 -7.09 -31.06 -19.06
C LYS A 79 -7.46 -30.77 -17.59
N ALA A 80 -8.57 -31.40 -17.21
CA ALA A 80 -9.35 -31.27 -16.00
C ALA A 80 -8.63 -31.64 -14.69
N SER A 81 -9.04 -31.00 -13.59
CA SER A 81 -9.56 -31.72 -12.42
C SER A 81 -10.39 -30.79 -11.54
N LEU A 82 -11.59 -31.26 -11.20
CA LEU A 82 -12.43 -30.76 -10.11
C LEU A 82 -11.67 -30.81 -8.78
N GLY A 83 -11.99 -29.85 -7.92
CA GLY A 83 -11.49 -29.74 -6.55
C GLY A 83 -12.21 -28.59 -5.85
N GLU A 84 -13.50 -28.77 -5.59
CA GLU A 84 -14.24 -28.00 -4.60
C GLU A 84 -13.59 -28.21 -3.23
N SER A 85 -13.10 -27.14 -2.59
CA SER A 85 -13.34 -26.94 -1.16
C SER A 85 -12.87 -25.55 -0.73
N ALA A 86 -13.74 -24.94 0.06
CA ALA A 86 -13.59 -23.75 0.86
C ALA A 86 -12.16 -23.51 1.41
N GLY A 87 -11.73 -22.25 1.35
CA GLY A 87 -10.57 -21.77 2.07
C GLY A 87 -10.63 -20.26 2.21
N GLN A 88 -11.20 -19.83 3.34
CA GLN A 88 -11.45 -18.45 3.76
C GLN A 88 -10.49 -17.40 3.17
N SER A 89 -11.09 -16.40 2.51
CA SER A 89 -10.51 -15.07 2.37
C SER A 89 -10.49 -14.41 3.76
N ALA A 90 -9.55 -14.81 4.61
CA ALA A 90 -9.29 -14.17 5.89
C ALA A 90 -8.57 -12.85 5.62
N ASN A 91 -9.38 -11.82 5.42
CA ASN A 91 -8.98 -10.43 5.42
C ASN A 91 -8.48 -10.03 6.81
N VAL A 92 -7.24 -10.39 7.18
CA VAL A 92 -6.65 -9.94 8.46
C VAL A 92 -6.18 -8.50 8.28
N GLY A 93 -7.11 -7.55 8.46
CA GLY A 93 -6.75 -6.23 8.96
C GLY A 93 -5.98 -6.38 10.27
N LEU A 94 -5.18 -5.39 10.67
CA LEU A 94 -4.66 -5.38 12.05
C LEU A 94 -5.85 -5.63 12.97
N SER A 95 -5.77 -6.69 13.79
CA SER A 95 -6.81 -6.97 14.79
C SER A 95 -6.99 -5.72 15.64
N ASP A 96 -8.21 -5.43 16.05
CA ASP A 96 -8.52 -4.24 16.84
C ASP A 96 -7.61 -4.15 18.08
N ASP A 97 -7.21 -5.29 18.66
CA ASP A 97 -6.23 -5.39 19.74
C ASP A 97 -4.87 -4.79 19.40
N LYS A 98 -4.37 -5.03 18.18
CA LYS A 98 -3.09 -4.47 17.71
C LYS A 98 -3.21 -2.97 17.46
N VAL A 99 -4.35 -2.52 16.95
CA VAL A 99 -4.63 -1.09 16.75
C VAL A 99 -4.71 -0.38 18.11
N MET A 100 -5.35 -1.00 19.09
CA MET A 100 -5.42 -0.49 20.46
C MET A 100 -4.05 -0.46 21.12
N GLY A 101 -3.25 -1.54 21.02
CA GLY A 101 -1.88 -1.56 21.55
C GLY A 101 -0.99 -0.46 20.96
N LEU A 102 -1.09 -0.20 19.65
CA LEU A 102 -0.36 0.89 19.00
C LEU A 102 -0.80 2.28 19.47
N ARG A 103 -2.10 2.48 19.77
CA ARG A 103 -2.60 3.74 20.33
C ARG A 103 -2.11 3.95 21.76
N THR A 104 -2.07 2.89 22.57
CA THR A 104 -1.54 2.95 23.94
C THR A 104 -0.06 3.30 23.94
N LEU A 105 0.75 2.59 23.16
CA LEU A 105 2.19 2.86 23.03
C LEU A 105 2.45 4.29 22.52
N ARG A 106 1.63 4.78 21.59
CA ARG A 106 1.71 6.18 21.14
C ARG A 106 1.40 7.15 22.28
N GLY A 107 0.40 6.87 23.12
CA GLY A 107 0.09 7.66 24.30
C GLY A 107 1.26 7.70 25.28
N GLU A 108 1.84 6.55 25.61
CA GLU A 108 3.00 6.43 26.51
C GLU A 108 4.23 7.18 25.99
N LEU A 109 4.51 7.11 24.68
CA LEU A 109 5.61 7.86 24.09
C LEU A 109 5.38 9.38 24.14
N LEU A 110 4.13 9.83 24.02
CA LEU A 110 3.80 11.25 24.15
C LEU A 110 3.96 11.72 25.61
N THR A 111 3.51 10.93 26.58
CA THR A 111 3.68 11.27 28.00
C THR A 111 5.16 11.28 28.39
N MET A 112 5.95 10.30 27.94
CA MET A 112 7.40 10.31 28.16
C MET A 112 8.08 11.53 27.53
N ARG A 113 7.69 11.91 26.31
CA ARG A 113 8.21 13.11 25.66
C ARG A 113 7.88 14.37 26.46
N ASP A 114 6.65 14.49 26.95
CA ASP A 114 6.22 15.69 27.67
C ASP A 114 6.93 15.75 29.04
N LEU A 115 7.06 14.63 29.76
CA LEU A 115 7.88 14.54 30.98
C LEU A 115 9.35 14.90 30.75
N LEU A 116 9.96 14.44 29.65
CA LEU A 116 11.33 14.81 29.30
C LEU A 116 11.45 16.29 28.95
N ARG A 117 10.44 16.86 28.30
CA ARG A 117 10.41 18.31 27.99
C ARG A 117 10.31 19.14 29.27
N ASP A 118 9.49 18.72 30.22
CA ASP A 118 9.33 19.40 31.51
C ASP A 118 10.62 19.29 32.32
N ALA A 119 11.22 18.10 32.41
CA ALA A 119 12.51 17.90 33.09
C ALA A 119 13.67 18.69 32.48
N VAL A 120 13.72 18.84 31.14
CA VAL A 120 14.71 19.68 30.47
C VAL A 120 14.45 21.17 30.73
N SER A 121 13.18 21.59 30.86
CA SER A 121 12.83 22.97 31.18
C SER A 121 13.19 23.32 32.63
N GLU A 122 12.93 22.44 33.58
CA GLU A 122 13.36 22.60 34.98
C GLU A 122 14.89 22.64 35.11
N ALA A 123 15.60 21.78 34.37
CA ALA A 123 17.07 21.79 34.34
C ALA A 123 17.63 23.10 33.75
N GLY A 124 16.92 23.73 32.81
CA GLY A 124 17.28 25.02 32.21
C GLY A 124 17.03 26.21 33.14
N GLU A 125 15.95 26.19 33.93
CA GLU A 125 15.59 27.26 34.88
C GLU A 125 16.57 27.35 36.06
N THR A 126 17.21 26.24 36.44
CA THR A 126 18.22 26.20 37.52
C THR A 126 19.60 26.74 37.11
N ALA A 127 19.78 27.15 35.85
CA ALA A 127 21.08 27.51 35.27
C ALA A 127 21.23 29.02 34.95
N ASP A 128 20.35 29.88 35.44
CA ASP A 128 20.52 31.34 35.39
C ASP A 128 20.75 31.92 36.82
N PRO A 129 21.95 32.44 37.14
CA PRO A 129 22.25 33.10 38.42
C PRO A 129 21.76 34.55 38.52
#